data_AF-A0A8J8WAS8-F1
#
_entry.id   AF-A0A8J8WAS8-F1
#
_cell.length_a   1.000
_cell.length_b   1.000
_cell.length_c   1.000
_cell.angle_alpha   90.00
_cell.angle_beta   90.00
_cell.angle_gamma   90.00
#
_symmetry.space_group_name_H-M   'P 1'
#
loop_
_entity.id
_entity.type
_entity.pdbx_description
1 polymer ?
#
loop_
_entity_poly.entity_id
_entity_poly.type
_entity_poly.pdbx_seq_one_letter_code
_entity_poly.pdbx_strand_id
1 'polypeptide(L)'
;MAYPYSVAPHLEYLNVPFGEFAAARREFDAFGVGGYIFAHPAPQADNSSMPRVLLIQRAMTDSMPGCWEGPGGAAEPHEDRTLLDGVVREVVEETGLHVSRIVELTSVHVWFHARRGIRIAKYNFIVEIHEATRLSPEGTVEIVPAEQIPVELDANEHSAFDWVLEDELQQSLNSNGCGKYNFGPSIIGHTAQDVTRAFSLVKRASRPRVGDD
;
A
#
# COMPACT_ATOMS: atom_id res chain seq x y z
N MET A 1 19.55 8.92 7.61
CA MET A 1 19.70 9.31 6.18
C MET A 1 18.30 9.36 5.60
N ALA A 2 17.97 10.34 4.77
CA ALA A 2 16.68 10.34 4.05
C ALA A 2 16.76 9.29 2.92
N TYR A 3 15.81 8.37 2.86
CA TYR A 3 15.72 7.39 1.79
C TYR A 3 15.07 8.04 0.56
N PRO A 4 15.77 8.14 -0.58
CA PRO A 4 15.17 8.72 -1.77
C PRO A 4 14.15 7.76 -2.37
N TYR A 5 13.10 8.31 -2.98
CA TYR A 5 12.15 7.56 -3.79
C TYR A 5 12.01 8.18 -5.18
N SER A 6 11.54 7.38 -6.14
CA SER A 6 11.19 7.81 -7.49
C SER A 6 9.69 7.69 -7.74
N VAL A 7 9.16 8.40 -8.72
CA VAL A 7 7.74 8.33 -9.11
C VAL A 7 7.65 7.82 -10.54
N ALA A 8 6.70 6.91 -10.80
CA ALA A 8 6.46 6.46 -12.17
C ALA A 8 6.03 7.65 -13.06
N PRO A 9 6.52 7.77 -14.31
CA PRO A 9 6.29 8.97 -15.13
C PRO A 9 4.82 9.37 -15.32
N HIS A 10 3.91 8.39 -15.35
CA HIS A 10 2.47 8.64 -15.51
C HIS A 10 1.79 9.15 -14.24
N LEU A 11 2.48 9.16 -13.09
CA LEU A 11 2.01 9.68 -11.80
C LEU A 11 2.62 11.04 -11.45
N GLU A 12 3.51 11.60 -12.27
CA GLU A 12 4.18 12.89 -11.99
C GLU A 12 3.19 14.05 -11.83
N TYR A 13 1.98 13.95 -12.38
CA TYR A 13 0.91 14.92 -12.15
C TYR A 13 0.42 14.99 -10.69
N LEU A 14 0.76 13.99 -9.86
CA LEU A 14 0.51 13.95 -8.43
C LEU A 14 1.72 14.44 -7.61
N ASN A 15 2.89 14.54 -8.24
CA ASN A 15 4.13 15.01 -7.64
C ASN A 15 4.22 16.55 -7.67
N VAL A 16 3.19 17.18 -7.12
CA VAL A 16 3.05 18.64 -7.02
C VAL A 16 2.96 19.04 -5.54
N PRO A 17 3.26 20.31 -5.19
CA PRO A 17 3.14 20.78 -3.82
C PRO A 17 1.75 20.45 -3.25
N PHE A 18 1.69 19.92 -2.03
CA PHE A 18 0.43 19.46 -1.44
C PHE A 18 -0.62 20.57 -1.45
N GLY A 19 -0.24 21.80 -1.08
CA GLY A 19 -1.14 22.95 -1.11
C GLY A 19 -1.80 23.18 -2.48
N GLU A 20 -1.06 22.98 -3.58
CA GLU A 20 -1.60 23.07 -4.94
C GLU A 20 -2.51 21.88 -5.27
N PHE A 21 -2.10 20.67 -4.89
CA PHE A 21 -2.90 19.45 -5.05
C PHE A 21 -4.28 19.59 -4.38
N ALA A 22 -4.30 20.08 -3.14
CA ALA A 22 -5.50 20.31 -2.34
C ALA A 22 -6.33 21.47 -2.90
N ALA A 23 -5.69 22.58 -3.28
CA ALA A 23 -6.38 23.74 -3.86
C ALA A 23 -7.05 23.43 -5.20
N ALA A 24 -6.56 22.44 -5.95
CA ALA A 24 -7.17 21.93 -7.18
C ALA A 24 -8.37 21.00 -6.94
N ARG A 25 -8.59 20.54 -5.69
CA ARG A 25 -9.62 19.56 -5.31
C ARG A 25 -10.42 20.04 -4.10
N ARG A 26 -10.98 21.25 -4.22
CA ARG A 26 -11.72 21.94 -3.13
C ARG A 26 -13.01 21.25 -2.72
N GLU A 27 -13.44 20.24 -3.46
CA GLU A 27 -14.55 19.38 -3.10
C GLU A 27 -14.23 18.39 -1.95
N PHE A 28 -12.97 18.30 -1.52
CA PHE A 28 -12.52 17.51 -0.38
C PHE A 28 -11.94 18.41 0.71
N ASP A 29 -12.21 18.05 1.96
CA ASP A 29 -11.73 18.75 3.15
C ASP A 29 -10.46 18.12 3.72
N ALA A 30 -10.22 16.84 3.42
CA ALA A 30 -9.05 16.09 3.88
C ALA A 30 -8.66 14.98 2.88
N PHE A 31 -7.41 14.57 2.96
CA PHE A 31 -6.84 13.54 2.10
C PHE A 31 -6.25 12.41 2.94
N GLY A 32 -6.42 11.19 2.47
CA GLY A 32 -5.73 10.02 3.01
C GLY A 32 -4.83 9.41 1.94
N VAL A 33 -3.88 8.60 2.36
CA VAL A 33 -2.93 7.93 1.49
C VAL A 33 -2.74 6.48 1.92
N GLY A 34 -2.27 5.63 1.02
CA GLY A 34 -1.89 4.26 1.36
C GLY A 34 -0.95 3.65 0.33
N GLY A 35 -0.13 2.69 0.79
CA GLY A 35 0.88 2.02 -0.02
C GLY A 35 0.75 0.50 0.03
N TYR A 36 0.32 -0.11 -1.06
CA TYR A 36 0.38 -1.55 -1.24
C TYR A 36 1.78 -1.98 -1.65
N ILE A 37 2.45 -2.71 -0.76
CA ILE A 37 3.80 -3.23 -0.93
C ILE A 37 3.69 -4.67 -1.40
N PHE A 38 4.30 -5.00 -2.53
CA PHE A 38 4.36 -6.38 -3.03
C PHE A 38 5.76 -6.97 -2.87
N ALA A 39 5.82 -8.13 -2.22
CA ALA A 39 7.01 -8.97 -2.24
C ALA A 39 6.89 -9.97 -3.40
N HIS A 40 7.95 -10.03 -4.21
CA HIS A 40 8.08 -11.01 -5.28
C HIS A 40 8.91 -12.20 -4.79
N PRO A 41 8.54 -13.44 -5.16
CA PRO A 41 9.35 -14.60 -4.84
C PRO A 41 10.70 -14.52 -5.55
N ALA A 42 11.73 -15.03 -4.88
CA ALA A 42 13.06 -15.15 -5.47
C ALA A 42 12.99 -16.06 -6.73
N PRO A 43 13.83 -15.83 -7.76
CA PRO A 43 13.77 -16.54 -9.04
C PRO A 43 13.88 -18.07 -8.99
N GLN A 44 14.26 -18.65 -7.85
CA GLN A 44 14.49 -20.09 -7.66
C GLN A 44 13.44 -20.78 -6.77
N ALA A 45 12.38 -20.09 -6.34
CA ALA A 45 11.29 -20.73 -5.62
C ALA A 45 10.36 -21.50 -6.59
N ASP A 46 10.26 -22.82 -6.40
CA ASP A 46 9.25 -23.72 -7.01
C ASP A 46 7.85 -23.08 -6.98
N ASN A 47 7.09 -23.25 -8.09
CA ASN A 47 5.70 -22.94 -8.51
C ASN A 47 4.70 -22.16 -7.59
N SER A 48 5.03 -21.82 -6.36
CA SER A 48 4.42 -20.79 -5.51
C SER A 48 4.94 -19.38 -5.84
N SER A 49 5.24 -19.11 -7.13
CA SER A 49 5.88 -17.87 -7.61
C SER A 49 4.91 -16.67 -7.69
N MET A 50 3.93 -16.62 -6.79
CA MET A 50 2.88 -15.60 -6.79
C MET A 50 3.29 -14.39 -5.93
N PRO A 51 2.99 -13.17 -6.38
CA PRO A 51 3.25 -11.97 -5.59
C PRO A 51 2.44 -12.02 -4.28
N ARG A 52 3.00 -11.46 -3.21
CA ARG A 52 2.32 -11.30 -1.91
C ARG A 52 2.25 -9.84 -1.54
N VAL A 53 1.13 -9.40 -0.99
CA VAL A 53 0.94 -8.03 -0.53
C VAL A 53 1.09 -7.95 0.99
N LEU A 54 1.79 -6.93 1.50
CA LEU A 54 1.81 -6.67 2.93
C LEU A 54 0.47 -6.09 3.36
N LEU A 55 -0.19 -6.75 4.31
CA LEU A 55 -1.29 -6.17 5.07
C LEU A 55 -0.89 -6.07 6.55
N ILE A 56 -1.36 -5.02 7.20
CA ILE A 56 -1.25 -4.79 8.64
C ILE A 56 -2.63 -4.85 9.27
N GLN A 57 -2.68 -5.33 10.51
CA GLN A 57 -3.90 -5.47 11.27
C GLN A 57 -3.99 -4.37 12.31
N ARG A 58 -5.06 -3.58 12.26
CA ARG A 58 -5.38 -2.54 13.24
C ARG A 58 -5.46 -3.13 14.64
N ALA A 59 -4.84 -2.46 15.60
CA ALA A 59 -4.85 -2.86 17.00
C ALA A 59 -6.28 -2.96 17.54
N MET A 60 -6.48 -3.84 18.52
CA MET A 60 -7.80 -4.05 19.12
C MET A 60 -8.31 -2.84 19.91
N THR A 61 -7.43 -1.89 20.22
CA THR A 61 -7.72 -0.62 20.90
C THR A 61 -8.07 0.51 19.94
N ASP A 62 -7.86 0.32 18.64
CA ASP A 62 -8.13 1.33 17.62
C ASP A 62 -9.62 1.30 17.20
N SER A 63 -10.03 2.35 16.51
CA SER A 63 -11.17 2.34 15.61
C SER A 63 -11.06 1.17 14.61
N MET A 64 -12.17 0.46 14.38
CA MET A 64 -12.22 -0.73 13.52
C MET A 64 -11.22 -1.84 13.94
N PRO A 65 -11.30 -2.31 15.20
CA PRO A 65 -10.31 -3.21 15.75
C PRO A 65 -10.21 -4.53 14.97
N GLY A 66 -8.99 -5.00 14.73
CA GLY A 66 -8.72 -6.27 14.08
C GLY A 66 -8.97 -6.30 12.57
N CYS A 67 -9.30 -5.17 11.95
CA CYS A 67 -9.40 -5.06 10.49
C CYS A 67 -8.02 -5.05 9.84
N TRP A 68 -7.90 -5.65 8.66
CA TRP A 68 -6.69 -5.71 7.85
C TRP A 68 -6.73 -4.66 6.75
N GLU A 69 -5.61 -3.99 6.53
CA GLU A 69 -5.42 -2.99 5.47
C GLU A 69 -3.98 -2.92 4.99
N GLY A 70 -3.72 -2.22 3.88
CA GLY A 70 -2.36 -1.82 3.55
C GLY A 70 -1.97 -0.60 4.39
N PRO A 71 -0.67 -0.35 4.59
CA PRO A 71 -0.24 0.81 5.38
C PRO A 71 -0.73 2.11 4.76
N GLY A 72 -1.14 3.05 5.60
CA GLY A 72 -1.58 4.37 5.18
C GLY A 72 -2.62 5.04 6.07
N GLY A 73 -2.32 6.26 6.49
CA GLY A 73 -3.21 7.14 7.22
C GLY A 73 -3.56 8.45 6.51
N ALA A 74 -3.59 9.53 7.30
CA ALA A 74 -3.99 10.85 6.87
C ALA A 74 -2.80 11.59 6.25
N ALA A 75 -3.02 12.24 5.12
CA ALA A 75 -1.99 13.08 4.53
C ALA A 75 -1.97 14.44 5.26
N GLU A 76 -0.77 14.92 5.60
CA GLU A 76 -0.53 16.04 6.51
C GLU A 76 0.10 17.23 5.79
N PRO A 77 -0.65 18.28 5.43
CA PRO A 77 -0.12 19.41 4.64
C PRO A 77 1.00 20.21 5.30
N HIS A 78 1.19 20.05 6.61
CA HIS A 78 2.24 20.74 7.37
C HIS A 78 3.56 19.97 7.40
N GLU A 79 3.52 18.66 7.14
CA GLU A 79 4.69 17.76 7.17
C GLU A 79 5.03 17.26 5.76
N ASP A 80 4.01 16.91 4.98
CA ASP A 80 4.13 16.33 3.64
C ASP A 80 4.27 17.44 2.58
N ARG A 81 5.38 17.44 1.81
CA ARG A 81 5.56 18.44 0.74
C ARG A 81 4.66 18.15 -0.47
N THR A 82 4.36 16.88 -0.72
CA THR A 82 3.43 16.40 -1.76
C THR A 82 2.50 15.33 -1.17
N LEU A 83 1.42 14.97 -1.88
CA LEU A 83 0.59 13.83 -1.46
C LEU A 83 1.40 12.52 -1.42
N LEU A 84 2.39 12.37 -2.31
CA LEU A 84 3.22 11.17 -2.39
C LEU A 84 4.21 11.07 -1.22
N ASP A 85 4.68 12.21 -0.69
CA ASP A 85 5.47 12.23 0.55
C ASP A 85 4.68 11.64 1.73
N GLY A 86 3.36 11.88 1.79
CA GLY A 86 2.49 11.25 2.79
C GLY A 86 2.46 9.72 2.67
N VAL A 87 2.44 9.18 1.45
CA VAL A 87 2.53 7.71 1.24
C VAL A 87 3.85 7.18 1.81
N VAL A 88 4.95 7.88 1.56
CA VAL A 88 6.29 7.48 2.04
C VAL A 88 6.38 7.54 3.55
N ARG A 89 5.87 8.62 4.17
CA ARG A 89 5.85 8.80 5.62
C ARG A 89 5.05 7.68 6.30
N GLU A 90 3.81 7.48 5.89
CA GLU A 90 2.91 6.50 6.50
C GLU A 90 3.43 5.06 6.38
N VAL A 91 4.00 4.70 5.23
CA VAL A 91 4.64 3.37 5.06
C VAL A 91 5.78 3.19 6.06
N VAL A 92 6.63 4.20 6.25
CA VAL A 92 7.74 4.13 7.23
C VAL A 92 7.22 4.08 8.66
N GLU A 93 6.24 4.91 9.01
CA GLU A 93 5.69 4.99 10.37
C GLU A 93 5.01 3.69 10.80
N GLU A 94 4.25 3.07 9.91
CA GLU A 94 3.46 1.89 10.25
C GLU A 94 4.19 0.56 10.04
N THR A 95 5.29 0.54 9.25
CA THR A 95 5.97 -0.72 8.88
C THR A 95 7.49 -0.70 9.03
N GLY A 96 8.11 0.46 9.26
CA GLY A 96 9.57 0.64 9.26
C GLY A 96 10.24 0.52 7.89
N LEU A 97 9.47 0.25 6.83
CA LEU A 97 9.97 0.01 5.47
C LEU A 97 10.09 1.33 4.69
N HIS A 98 11.08 1.43 3.81
CA HIS A 98 11.34 2.67 3.09
C HIS A 98 10.96 2.56 1.62
N VAL A 99 10.01 3.40 1.20
CA VAL A 99 9.59 3.47 -0.21
C VAL A 99 10.78 3.87 -1.11
N SER A 100 11.01 3.09 -2.15
CA SER A 100 12.00 3.35 -3.21
C SER A 100 11.36 3.86 -4.49
N ARG A 101 10.10 3.48 -4.75
CA ARG A 101 9.35 3.90 -5.94
C ARG A 101 7.84 3.88 -5.73
N ILE A 102 7.16 4.94 -6.16
CA ILE A 102 5.70 4.95 -6.34
C ILE A 102 5.39 4.45 -7.76
N VAL A 103 4.67 3.34 -7.88
CA VAL A 103 4.55 2.57 -9.13
C VAL A 103 3.26 2.86 -9.90
N GLU A 104 2.12 2.82 -9.22
CA GLU A 104 0.80 2.93 -9.84
C GLU A 104 -0.24 3.44 -8.83
N LEU A 105 -1.22 4.24 -9.28
CA LEU A 105 -2.39 4.61 -8.49
C LEU A 105 -3.43 3.48 -8.60
N THR A 106 -3.66 2.78 -7.50
CA THR A 106 -4.63 1.67 -7.45
C THR A 106 -6.05 2.20 -7.43
N SER A 107 -6.37 3.10 -6.50
CA SER A 107 -7.72 3.60 -6.30
C SER A 107 -7.77 4.96 -5.62
N VAL A 108 -8.90 5.65 -5.79
CA VAL A 108 -9.26 6.84 -5.04
C VAL A 108 -10.63 6.59 -4.42
N HIS A 109 -10.66 6.46 -3.09
CA HIS A 109 -11.90 6.24 -2.35
C HIS A 109 -12.39 7.55 -1.74
N VAL A 110 -13.65 7.90 -1.98
CA VAL A 110 -14.24 9.15 -1.48
C VAL A 110 -15.40 8.82 -0.55
N TRP A 111 -15.40 9.39 0.64
CA TRP A 111 -16.51 9.23 1.58
C TRP A 111 -16.74 10.50 2.41
N PHE A 112 -17.91 10.55 3.06
CA PHE A 112 -18.25 11.60 4.00
C PHE A 112 -18.11 11.08 5.43
N HIS A 113 -17.22 11.70 6.21
CA HIS A 113 -17.01 11.35 7.60
C HIS A 113 -18.05 12.07 8.48
N ALA A 114 -19.22 11.44 8.64
CA ALA A 114 -20.41 12.04 9.25
C ALA A 114 -20.15 12.74 10.61
N ARG A 115 -19.34 12.14 11.50
CA ARG A 115 -19.04 12.73 12.82
C ARG A 115 -18.20 14.00 12.75
N ARG A 116 -17.36 14.15 11.73
CA ARG A 116 -16.48 15.31 11.53
C ARG A 116 -17.10 16.33 10.57
N GLY A 117 -18.13 15.94 9.82
CA GLY A 117 -18.78 16.80 8.83
C GLY A 117 -17.89 17.10 7.63
N ILE A 118 -16.91 16.25 7.32
CA ILE A 118 -15.91 16.47 6.26
C ILE A 118 -15.98 15.39 5.17
N ARG A 119 -15.62 15.76 3.94
CA ARG A 119 -15.47 14.86 2.81
C ARG A 119 -14.00 14.52 2.58
N ILE A 120 -13.69 13.23 2.58
CA ILE A 120 -12.33 12.70 2.54
C ILE A 120 -12.10 11.97 1.21
N ALA A 121 -10.92 12.12 0.63
CA ALA A 121 -10.44 11.31 -0.49
C ALA A 121 -9.15 10.55 -0.12
N LYS A 122 -9.17 9.22 -0.08
CA LYS A 122 -7.99 8.36 0.14
C LYS A 122 -7.43 7.87 -1.18
N TYR A 123 -6.14 8.10 -1.42
CA TYR A 123 -5.41 7.65 -2.61
C TYR A 123 -4.52 6.46 -2.24
N ASN A 124 -4.74 5.30 -2.87
CA ASN A 124 -3.94 4.11 -2.61
C ASN A 124 -3.01 3.83 -3.80
N PHE A 125 -1.74 3.60 -3.52
CA PHE A 125 -0.71 3.36 -4.53
C PHE A 125 -0.10 1.97 -4.39
N ILE A 126 0.43 1.42 -5.48
CA ILE A 126 1.42 0.34 -5.41
C ILE A 126 2.78 1.00 -5.23
N VAL A 127 3.58 0.48 -4.30
CA VAL A 127 4.91 0.99 -4.01
C VAL A 127 5.94 -0.14 -3.96
N GLU A 128 7.17 0.18 -4.35
CA GLU A 128 8.36 -0.64 -4.09
C GLU A 128 9.11 -0.07 -2.89
N ILE A 129 9.82 -0.94 -2.17
CA ILE A 129 10.61 -0.59 -0.99
C ILE A 129 12.09 -0.90 -1.21
N HIS A 130 12.98 -0.22 -0.50
CA HIS A 130 14.42 -0.47 -0.56
C HIS A 130 14.76 -1.88 -0.04
N GLU A 131 14.07 -2.33 1.02
CA GLU A 131 14.29 -3.61 1.71
C GLU A 131 13.93 -4.84 0.85
N ALA A 132 13.22 -4.66 -0.25
CA ALA A 132 12.88 -5.74 -1.18
C ALA A 132 14.07 -6.17 -2.05
N THR A 133 15.18 -5.42 -2.02
CA THR A 133 16.39 -5.75 -2.77
C THR A 133 17.64 -5.57 -1.90
N ARG A 134 18.69 -6.35 -2.17
CA ARG A 134 20.01 -6.14 -1.57
C ARG A 134 21.12 -6.39 -2.59
N LEU A 135 22.25 -5.72 -2.41
CA LEU A 135 23.45 -5.99 -3.20
C LEU A 135 24.18 -7.19 -2.62
N SER A 136 24.51 -8.17 -3.46
CA SER A 136 25.42 -9.25 -3.11
C SER A 136 26.86 -8.73 -2.99
N PRO A 137 27.77 -9.48 -2.34
CA PRO A 137 29.19 -9.16 -2.33
C PRO A 137 29.81 -8.97 -3.73
N GLU A 138 29.24 -9.64 -4.74
CA GLU A 138 29.64 -9.57 -6.14
C GLU A 138 29.04 -8.37 -6.90
N GLY A 139 28.21 -7.56 -6.22
CA GLY A 139 27.59 -6.36 -6.79
C GLY A 139 26.33 -6.63 -7.61
N THR A 140 25.74 -7.82 -7.53
CA THR A 140 24.47 -8.12 -8.18
C THR A 140 23.29 -7.78 -7.27
N VAL A 141 22.21 -7.23 -7.83
CA VAL A 141 20.97 -6.98 -7.09
C VAL A 141 20.22 -8.30 -6.91
N GLU A 142 19.97 -8.67 -5.67
CA GLU A 142 19.19 -9.84 -5.27
C GLU A 142 17.84 -9.40 -4.71
N ILE A 143 16.78 -10.14 -5.06
CA ILE A 143 15.45 -9.95 -4.47
C ILE A 143 15.44 -10.57 -3.06
N VAL A 144 14.97 -9.81 -2.08
CA VAL A 144 14.79 -10.28 -0.70
C VAL A 144 13.43 -10.98 -0.59
N PRO A 145 13.37 -12.25 -0.14
CA PRO A 145 12.11 -12.94 0.11
C PRO A 145 11.27 -12.21 1.16
N ALA A 146 9.94 -12.29 1.03
CA ALA A 146 9.00 -11.63 1.94
C ALA A 146 9.27 -11.92 3.42
N GLU A 147 9.65 -13.16 3.73
CA GLU A 147 9.96 -13.65 5.08
C GLU A 147 11.21 -13.00 5.70
N GLN A 148 12.06 -12.37 4.87
CA GLN A 148 13.29 -11.70 5.29
C GLN A 148 13.18 -10.17 5.28
N ILE A 149 12.03 -9.62 4.84
CA ILE A 149 11.78 -8.18 4.88
C ILE A 149 11.45 -7.78 6.33
N PRO A 150 12.20 -6.85 6.95
CA PRO A 150 12.06 -6.53 8.36
C PRO A 150 10.89 -5.56 8.60
N VAL A 151 9.67 -6.10 8.70
CA VAL A 151 8.49 -5.29 9.06
C VAL A 151 8.49 -4.99 10.56
N GLU A 152 8.45 -3.71 10.91
CA GLU A 152 8.36 -3.20 12.27
C GLU A 152 7.08 -2.38 12.44
N LEU A 153 6.11 -2.91 13.18
CA LEU A 153 4.82 -2.24 13.40
C LEU A 153 4.87 -1.29 14.59
N ASP A 154 4.14 -0.16 14.52
CA ASP A 154 3.75 0.56 15.72
C ASP A 154 2.75 -0.26 16.53
N ALA A 155 3.18 -0.78 17.68
CA ALA A 155 2.38 -1.62 18.56
C ALA A 155 1.17 -0.89 19.19
N ASN A 156 1.11 0.45 19.15
CA ASN A 156 -0.05 1.20 19.64
C ASN A 156 -1.20 1.21 18.61
N GLU A 157 -0.87 1.11 17.33
CA GLU A 157 -1.82 1.24 16.22
C GLU A 157 -2.09 -0.09 15.52
N HIS A 158 -1.13 -1.03 15.56
CA HIS A 158 -1.18 -2.28 14.83
C HIS A 158 -0.78 -3.49 15.69
N SER A 159 -1.46 -4.62 15.50
CA SER A 159 -1.26 -5.82 16.31
C SER A 159 -0.62 -7.00 15.57
N ALA A 160 -0.65 -7.01 14.24
CA ALA A 160 -0.10 -8.07 13.41
C ALA A 160 0.16 -7.59 11.98
N PHE A 161 0.99 -8.31 11.23
CA PHE A 161 1.13 -8.15 9.79
C PHE A 161 1.15 -9.51 9.10
N ASP A 162 0.92 -9.51 7.79
CA ASP A 162 1.01 -10.71 6.97
C ASP A 162 1.34 -10.39 5.51
N TRP A 163 2.03 -11.31 4.85
CA TRP A 163 2.32 -11.28 3.42
C TRP A 163 1.31 -12.15 2.68
N VAL A 164 0.19 -11.52 2.31
CA VAL A 164 -1.02 -12.20 1.86
C VAL A 164 -0.93 -12.59 0.40
N LEU A 165 -1.32 -13.82 0.07
CA LEU A 165 -1.53 -14.28 -1.31
C LEU A 165 -2.93 -13.90 -1.81
N GLU A 166 -3.06 -13.71 -3.13
CA GLU A 166 -4.36 -13.41 -3.75
C GLU A 166 -5.40 -14.51 -3.46
N ASP A 167 -5.00 -15.79 -3.49
CA ASP A 167 -5.92 -16.90 -3.22
C ASP A 167 -6.41 -16.92 -1.77
N GLU A 168 -5.55 -16.59 -0.80
CA GLU A 168 -5.94 -16.50 0.61
C GLU A 168 -6.88 -15.32 0.87
N LEU A 169 -6.65 -14.21 0.16
CA LEU A 169 -7.55 -13.07 0.14
C LEU A 169 -8.92 -13.49 -0.38
N GLN A 170 -8.99 -14.13 -1.55
CA GLN A 170 -10.26 -14.59 -2.15
C GLN A 170 -10.98 -15.60 -1.25
N GLN A 171 -10.26 -16.53 -0.63
CA GLN A 171 -10.83 -17.47 0.34
C GLN A 171 -11.45 -16.73 1.53
N SER A 172 -10.77 -15.72 2.07
CA SER A 172 -11.30 -14.93 3.20
C SER A 172 -12.58 -14.18 2.82
N LEU A 173 -12.62 -13.59 1.62
CA LEU A 173 -13.81 -12.88 1.12
C LEU A 173 -15.00 -13.80 0.88
N ASN A 174 -14.76 -15.04 0.44
CA ASN A 174 -15.79 -16.04 0.19
C ASN A 174 -16.25 -16.78 1.47
N SER A 175 -15.60 -16.53 2.61
CA SER A 175 -15.86 -17.23 3.87
C SER A 175 -17.00 -16.63 4.72
N ASN A 176 -17.86 -15.77 4.15
CA ASN A 176 -19.02 -15.15 4.82
C ASN A 176 -18.68 -14.51 6.19
N GLY A 177 -17.53 -13.85 6.30
CA GLY A 177 -17.07 -13.19 7.53
C GLY A 177 -16.26 -14.08 8.50
N CYS A 178 -16.07 -15.36 8.19
CA CYS A 178 -15.22 -16.28 8.96
C CYS A 178 -13.81 -16.42 8.37
N GLY A 179 -13.45 -15.59 7.39
CA GLY A 179 -12.14 -15.58 6.76
C GLY A 179 -11.04 -15.09 7.71
N LYS A 180 -9.78 -15.46 7.40
CA LYS A 180 -8.60 -15.01 8.16
C LYS A 180 -8.47 -13.49 8.15
N TYR A 181 -8.71 -12.87 6.99
CA TYR A 181 -8.60 -11.42 6.82
C TYR A 181 -9.97 -10.75 6.88
N ASN A 182 -10.22 -10.01 7.96
CA ASN A 182 -11.40 -9.16 8.13
C ASN A 182 -11.11 -7.75 7.59
N PHE A 183 -11.85 -7.27 6.58
CA PHE A 183 -11.66 -5.94 6.00
C PHE A 183 -12.64 -4.89 6.53
N GLY A 184 -13.43 -5.23 7.56
CA GLY A 184 -14.42 -4.33 8.12
C GLY A 184 -15.57 -4.00 7.14
N PRO A 185 -16.43 -3.04 7.49
CA PRO A 185 -17.60 -2.69 6.69
C PRO A 185 -17.23 -1.80 5.49
N SER A 186 -17.83 -2.07 4.33
CA SER A 186 -17.59 -1.35 3.06
C SER A 186 -17.88 0.16 3.08
N ILE A 187 -18.53 0.68 4.13
CA ILE A 187 -18.91 2.09 4.27
C ILE A 187 -17.72 3.04 4.47
N ILE A 188 -16.56 2.52 4.92
CA ILE A 188 -15.36 3.33 5.21
C ILE A 188 -14.29 3.15 4.11
N GLY A 189 -14.46 2.16 3.24
CA GLY A 189 -13.52 1.81 2.19
C GLY A 189 -13.87 0.48 1.56
N HIS A 190 -13.38 0.26 0.34
CA HIS A 190 -13.45 -1.03 -0.33
C HIS A 190 -12.10 -1.73 -0.26
N THR A 191 -11.46 -1.77 0.92
CA THR A 191 -10.08 -2.25 1.12
C THR A 191 -9.83 -3.60 0.45
N ALA A 192 -10.72 -4.57 0.59
CA ALA A 192 -10.63 -5.87 -0.09
C ALA A 192 -10.60 -5.76 -1.64
N GLN A 193 -11.43 -4.89 -2.21
CA GLN A 193 -11.49 -4.66 -3.66
C GLN A 193 -10.26 -3.90 -4.14
N ASP A 194 -9.77 -2.95 -3.36
CA ASP A 194 -8.56 -2.20 -3.64
C ASP A 194 -7.34 -3.12 -3.67
N VAL A 195 -7.20 -4.02 -2.69
CA VAL A 195 -6.14 -5.04 -2.67
C VAL A 195 -6.28 -6.01 -3.86
N THR A 196 -7.48 -6.48 -4.17
CA THR A 196 -7.73 -7.35 -5.35
C THR A 196 -7.36 -6.64 -6.67
N ARG A 197 -7.65 -5.34 -6.77
CA ARG A 197 -7.27 -4.51 -7.91
C ARG A 197 -5.75 -4.35 -7.98
N ALA A 198 -5.07 -4.16 -6.85
CA ALA A 198 -3.62 -4.08 -6.78
C ALA A 198 -2.95 -5.37 -7.32
N PHE A 199 -3.42 -6.56 -6.90
CA PHE A 199 -2.97 -7.84 -7.47
C PHE A 199 -3.15 -7.90 -8.99
N SER A 200 -4.30 -7.44 -9.49
CA SER A 200 -4.58 -7.41 -10.93
C SER A 200 -3.62 -6.50 -11.71
N LEU A 201 -3.24 -5.36 -11.13
CA LEU A 201 -2.27 -4.42 -11.72
C LEU A 201 -0.86 -4.99 -11.72
N VAL A 202 -0.41 -5.59 -10.62
CA VAL A 202 0.90 -6.27 -10.53
C VAL A 202 1.01 -7.39 -11.56
N LYS A 203 0.00 -8.26 -11.66
CA LYS A 203 -0.01 -9.34 -12.66
C LYS A 203 0.03 -8.83 -14.10
N ARG A 204 -0.58 -7.68 -14.40
CA ARG A 204 -0.50 -7.06 -15.73
C ARG A 204 0.89 -6.53 -16.04
N ALA A 205 1.56 -5.94 -15.05
CA ALA A 205 2.93 -5.44 -15.20
C ALA A 205 3.95 -6.58 -15.38
N SER A 206 3.72 -7.74 -14.76
CA SER A 206 4.59 -8.92 -14.86
C SER A 206 4.41 -9.76 -16.13
N ARG A 207 3.36 -9.50 -16.95
CA ARG A 207 3.19 -10.23 -18.22
C ARG A 207 4.21 -9.72 -19.25
N PRO A 208 4.92 -10.63 -19.97
CA PRO A 208 5.75 -10.20 -21.08
C PRO A 208 4.85 -9.50 -22.11
N ARG A 209 5.29 -8.32 -22.58
CA ARG A 209 4.63 -7.64 -23.70
C ARG A 209 4.75 -8.58 -24.89
N VAL A 210 3.65 -9.21 -25.30
CA VAL A 210 3.59 -9.88 -26.60
C VAL A 210 3.80 -8.76 -27.62
N GLY A 211 4.93 -8.82 -28.33
CA GLY A 211 5.26 -7.83 -29.35
C GLY A 211 4.21 -7.82 -30.43
N ASP A 212 3.84 -6.62 -30.87
CA ASP A 212 3.24 -6.42 -32.19
C ASP A 212 4.31 -6.83 -33.21
N ASP A 213 4.11 -7.97 -33.88
CA ASP A 213 4.76 -8.36 -35.14
C ASP A 213 4.21 -7.52 -36.30
#